data_AF-A0AAV4TDP2-F1
#
_entry.id   AF-A0AAV4TDP2-F1
#
_cell.length_a   1.000
_cell.length_b   1.000
_cell.length_c   1.000
_cell.angle_alpha   90.00
_cell.angle_beta   90.00
_cell.angle_gamma   90.00
#
_symmetry.space_group_name_H-M   'P 1'
#
loop_
_entity.id
_entity.type
_entity.pdbx_description
1 polymer ?
#
loop_
_entity_poly.entity_id
_entity_poly.type
_entity_poly.pdbx_seq_one_letter_code
_entity_poly.pdbx_strand_id
1 'polypeptide(L)'
;MYGPHTLEAYIRQFEMLADNILLREDVDPGLEPANLLGQQFSFKLNVMFDGVRRGKKFGDVIDDAHPRYRVGSIVKVSFVSGHPRNDMMLERSFLNVERWNNDTETWDVVATDGNWETKYYWKRTNTLIGESISTVIWDIPPNTKPGRYRIRHFGNSKNILQILKSYTGSSREFDVVL
;
A
#
# COMPACT_ATOMS: atom_id res chain seq x y z
N MET A 1 -29.18 9.54 11.79
CA MET A 1 -29.53 8.23 12.39
C MET A 1 -30.43 8.50 13.58
N TYR A 2 -31.56 7.80 13.68
CA TYR A 2 -32.55 7.66 14.77
C TYR A 2 -33.05 8.87 15.60
N GLY A 3 -32.54 10.10 15.41
CA GLY A 3 -33.11 11.33 15.98
C GLY A 3 -32.42 11.84 17.26
N PRO A 4 -32.97 12.89 17.90
CA PRO A 4 -32.33 13.59 19.02
C PRO A 4 -32.11 12.71 20.26
N HIS A 5 -32.91 11.65 20.41
CA HIS A 5 -32.86 10.74 21.56
C HIS A 5 -31.97 9.50 21.35
N THR A 6 -31.15 9.48 20.28
CA THR A 6 -30.30 8.32 19.96
C THR A 6 -29.33 7.98 21.10
N LEU A 7 -28.71 9.00 21.73
CA LEU A 7 -27.79 8.79 22.85
C LEU A 7 -28.51 8.15 24.05
N GLU A 8 -29.68 8.66 24.41
CA GLU A 8 -30.47 8.16 25.54
C GLU A 8 -30.95 6.73 25.30
N ALA A 9 -31.35 6.40 24.07
CA ALA A 9 -31.68 5.04 23.67
C ALA A 9 -30.50 4.08 23.85
N TYR A 10 -29.28 4.47 23.44
CA TYR A 10 -28.09 3.66 23.67
C TYR A 10 -27.76 3.52 25.15
N ILE A 11 -27.78 4.62 25.94
CA ILE A 11 -27.57 4.57 27.39
C ILE A 11 -28.51 3.55 28.02
N ARG A 12 -29.81 3.61 27.69
CA ARG A 12 -30.80 2.68 28.22
C ARG A 12 -30.53 1.22 27.85
N GLN A 13 -30.11 0.95 26.61
CA GLN A 13 -29.74 -0.41 26.20
C GLN A 13 -28.52 -0.93 26.95
N PHE A 14 -27.50 -0.09 27.15
CA PHE A 14 -26.31 -0.48 27.91
C PHE A 14 -26.59 -0.66 29.41
N GLU A 15 -27.46 0.16 30.01
CA GLU A 15 -27.93 -0.04 31.39
C GLU A 15 -28.64 -1.39 31.55
N MET A 16 -29.58 -1.70 30.66
CA MET A 16 -30.29 -2.99 30.67
C MET A 16 -29.31 -4.17 30.57
N LEU A 17 -28.32 -4.11 29.66
CA LEU A 17 -27.32 -5.15 29.52
C LEU A 17 -26.45 -5.28 30.78
N ALA A 18 -26.05 -4.17 31.40
CA ALA A 18 -25.27 -4.17 32.64
C ALA A 18 -26.05 -4.80 33.80
N ASP A 19 -27.34 -4.46 33.95
CA ASP A 19 -28.22 -5.02 34.98
C ASP A 19 -28.38 -6.54 34.81
N ASN A 20 -28.62 -7.02 33.59
CA ASN A 20 -28.76 -8.46 33.31
C ASN A 20 -27.46 -9.23 33.55
N ILE A 21 -26.29 -8.64 33.27
CA ILE A 21 -24.99 -9.25 33.61
C ILE A 21 -24.85 -9.41 35.13
N LEU A 22 -25.21 -8.39 35.91
CA LEU A 22 -25.13 -8.42 37.38
C LEU A 22 -26.06 -9.50 37.97
N LEU A 23 -27.26 -9.62 37.42
CA LEU A 23 -28.26 -10.59 37.84
C LEU A 23 -28.02 -12.00 37.28
N ARG A 24 -27.09 -12.15 36.32
CA ARG A 24 -26.84 -13.38 35.55
C ARG A 24 -28.10 -13.88 34.83
N GLU A 25 -28.84 -12.93 34.27
CA GLU A 25 -30.06 -13.16 33.51
C GLU A 25 -29.77 -13.10 32.01
N ASP A 26 -30.54 -13.89 31.24
CA ASP A 26 -30.47 -13.88 29.78
C ASP A 26 -31.29 -12.69 29.22
N VAL A 27 -30.81 -12.12 28.12
CA VAL A 27 -31.48 -11.03 27.39
C VAL A 27 -32.09 -11.58 26.10
N ASP A 28 -33.24 -11.03 25.70
CA ASP A 28 -33.84 -11.33 24.39
C ASP A 28 -32.83 -11.06 23.26
N PRO A 29 -32.49 -12.07 22.43
CA PRO A 29 -31.54 -11.90 21.32
C PRO A 29 -32.00 -10.89 20.26
N GLY A 30 -33.30 -10.54 20.25
CA GLY A 30 -33.86 -9.60 19.29
C GLY A 30 -33.91 -10.16 17.87
N LEU A 31 -34.01 -9.27 16.88
CA LEU A 31 -34.11 -9.65 15.48
C LEU A 31 -32.72 -9.91 14.88
N GLU A 32 -32.61 -10.98 14.10
CA GLU A 32 -31.42 -11.23 13.30
C GLU A 32 -31.22 -10.10 12.25
N PRO A 33 -30.00 -9.56 12.13
CA PRO A 33 -29.69 -8.58 11.08
C PRO A 33 -29.90 -9.18 9.68
N ALA A 34 -30.45 -8.41 8.75
CA ALA A 34 -30.61 -8.85 7.37
C ALA A 34 -29.27 -9.15 6.70
N ASN A 35 -29.17 -10.28 5.99
CA ASN A 35 -28.01 -10.60 5.15
C ASN A 35 -28.12 -9.90 3.78
N LEU A 36 -27.32 -8.84 3.61
CA LEU A 36 -27.32 -8.02 2.38
C LEU A 36 -26.15 -8.32 1.42
N LEU A 37 -25.40 -9.41 1.62
CA LEU A 37 -24.21 -9.72 0.80
C LEU A 37 -24.53 -9.87 -0.70
N GLY A 38 -25.72 -10.38 -1.06
CA GLY A 38 -26.17 -10.53 -2.44
C GLY A 38 -26.82 -9.29 -3.06
N GLN A 39 -26.95 -8.19 -2.31
CA GLN A 39 -27.70 -6.98 -2.71
C GLN A 39 -26.78 -5.77 -2.92
N GLN A 40 -25.50 -6.03 -3.19
CA GLN A 40 -24.49 -4.99 -3.37
C GLN A 40 -24.38 -4.57 -4.84
N PHE A 41 -24.59 -3.29 -5.12
CA PHE A 41 -24.30 -2.71 -6.43
C PHE A 41 -22.91 -2.08 -6.42
N SER A 42 -22.13 -2.30 -7.49
CA SER A 42 -20.85 -1.63 -7.70
C SER A 42 -20.77 -1.02 -9.09
N PHE A 43 -20.61 0.30 -9.14
CA PHE A 43 -20.34 1.05 -10.38
C PHE A 43 -18.84 1.32 -10.58
N LYS A 44 -17.99 0.79 -9.69
CA LYS A 44 -16.54 0.95 -9.77
C LYS A 44 -15.98 -0.05 -10.79
N LEU A 45 -15.47 0.48 -11.90
CA LEU A 45 -14.87 -0.36 -12.95
C LEU A 45 -13.65 -1.13 -12.44
N ASN A 46 -13.56 -2.39 -12.87
CA ASN A 46 -12.38 -3.22 -12.64
C ASN A 46 -11.17 -2.70 -13.42
N VAL A 47 -9.98 -3.19 -13.05
CA VAL A 47 -8.79 -2.95 -13.87
C VAL A 47 -8.98 -3.72 -15.18
N MET A 48 -9.12 -2.98 -16.28
CA MET A 48 -9.31 -3.56 -17.61
C MET A 48 -8.01 -4.20 -18.10
N PHE A 49 -6.93 -3.44 -18.14
CA PHE A 49 -5.58 -3.92 -18.42
C PHE A 49 -4.57 -2.83 -18.01
N ASP A 50 -3.29 -3.20 -17.99
CA ASP A 50 -2.16 -2.30 -17.89
C ASP A 50 -1.26 -2.46 -19.11
N GLY A 51 -0.69 -1.35 -19.55
CA GLY A 51 0.25 -1.29 -20.66
C GLY A 51 1.47 -0.47 -20.30
N VAL A 52 2.44 -0.47 -21.22
CA VAL A 52 3.71 0.22 -21.09
C VAL A 52 4.03 0.96 -22.37
N ARG A 53 4.80 2.05 -22.26
CA ARG A 53 5.33 2.76 -23.43
C ARG A 53 6.17 1.81 -24.27
N ARG A 54 6.17 2.03 -25.58
CA ARG A 54 7.02 1.27 -26.52
C ARG A 54 8.48 1.30 -26.03
N GLY A 55 9.09 0.12 -25.91
CA GLY A 55 10.47 -0.03 -25.47
C GLY A 55 10.69 -0.02 -23.94
N LYS A 56 9.62 0.10 -23.14
CA LYS A 56 9.66 -0.04 -21.68
C LYS A 56 9.04 -1.35 -21.22
N LYS A 57 9.34 -1.74 -19.99
CA LYS A 57 8.78 -2.89 -19.28
C LYS A 57 8.29 -2.44 -17.91
N PHE A 58 7.36 -3.19 -17.32
CA PHE A 58 6.99 -2.98 -15.92
C PHE A 58 8.21 -3.19 -15.01
N GLY A 59 8.38 -2.30 -14.04
CA GLY A 59 9.57 -2.25 -13.18
C GLY A 59 10.69 -1.37 -13.71
N ASP A 60 10.63 -0.88 -14.96
CA ASP A 60 11.63 0.05 -15.46
C ASP A 60 11.59 1.38 -14.69
N VAL A 61 12.76 1.91 -14.35
CA VAL A 61 12.90 3.22 -13.72
C VAL A 61 12.63 4.34 -14.75
N ILE A 62 11.89 5.36 -14.31
CA ILE A 62 11.56 6.57 -15.06
C ILE A 62 12.37 7.75 -14.52
N ASP A 63 12.26 8.00 -13.22
CA ASP A 63 13.06 8.96 -12.49
C ASP A 63 13.85 8.19 -11.44
N ASP A 64 15.17 8.22 -11.54
CA ASP A 64 16.06 7.41 -10.71
C ASP A 64 16.57 8.20 -9.50
N ALA A 65 17.13 7.49 -8.51
CA ALA A 65 17.76 8.10 -7.36
C ALA A 65 19.00 8.92 -7.76
N HIS A 66 19.32 9.97 -7.01
CA HIS A 66 20.63 10.60 -7.07
C HIS A 66 21.69 9.66 -6.49
N PRO A 67 22.96 9.74 -6.92
CA PRO A 67 24.00 8.84 -6.43
C PRO A 67 24.31 8.99 -4.93
N ARG A 68 23.95 10.12 -4.32
CA ARG A 68 24.27 10.42 -2.92
C ARG A 68 23.22 11.32 -2.28
N TYR A 69 22.93 11.05 -1.01
CA TYR A 69 22.02 11.82 -0.15
C TYR A 69 22.62 12.00 1.25
N ARG A 70 22.19 13.05 1.96
CA ARG A 70 22.46 13.21 3.39
C ARG A 70 21.29 12.69 4.21
N VAL A 71 21.52 12.31 5.46
CA VAL A 71 20.44 12.06 6.42
C VAL A 71 19.48 13.25 6.49
N GLY A 72 18.18 12.99 6.64
CA GLY A 72 17.12 14.00 6.56
C GLY A 72 16.74 14.45 5.14
N SER A 73 17.43 13.97 4.09
CA SER A 73 17.03 14.24 2.70
C SER A 73 15.90 13.32 2.24
N ILE A 74 15.30 13.65 1.10
CA ILE A 74 14.22 12.86 0.49
C ILE A 74 14.74 12.16 -0.76
N VAL A 75 14.62 10.84 -0.80
CA VAL A 75 14.82 10.03 -2.01
C VAL A 75 13.48 9.87 -2.71
N LYS A 76 13.45 10.07 -4.03
CA LYS A 76 12.25 9.89 -4.85
C LYS A 76 12.61 9.11 -6.11
N VAL A 77 11.92 8.00 -6.33
CA VAL A 77 12.14 7.13 -7.50
C VAL A 77 10.80 6.77 -8.12
N SER A 78 10.71 6.86 -9.44
CA SER A 78 9.50 6.54 -10.21
C SER A 78 9.73 5.32 -11.09
N PHE A 79 8.76 4.41 -11.14
CA PHE A 79 8.79 3.16 -11.92
C PHE A 79 7.57 3.03 -12.83
N VAL A 80 7.75 2.40 -13.99
CA VAL A 80 6.63 1.91 -14.80
C VAL A 80 5.89 0.84 -13.99
N SER A 81 4.60 1.03 -13.74
CA SER A 81 3.82 0.19 -12.83
C SER A 81 2.49 -0.25 -13.42
N GLY A 82 2.02 -1.43 -13.01
CA GLY A 82 0.61 -1.85 -13.15
C GLY A 82 -0.28 -1.22 -12.08
N HIS A 83 -1.59 -1.45 -12.16
CA HIS A 83 -2.54 -0.91 -11.17
C HIS A 83 -2.48 -1.70 -9.85
N PRO A 84 -2.37 -1.04 -8.67
CA PRO A 84 -2.33 -1.70 -7.36
C PRO A 84 -3.54 -2.57 -7.02
N ARG A 85 -4.66 -2.42 -7.72
CA ARG A 85 -5.86 -3.26 -7.52
C ARG A 85 -5.72 -4.65 -8.12
N ASN A 86 -4.68 -4.91 -8.91
CA ASN A 86 -4.40 -6.24 -9.42
C ASN A 86 -3.98 -7.22 -8.32
N ASP A 87 -3.33 -6.72 -7.27
CA ASP A 87 -2.92 -7.47 -6.09
C ASP A 87 -2.66 -6.49 -4.95
N MET A 88 -3.34 -6.71 -3.81
CA MET A 88 -3.24 -5.85 -2.65
C MET A 88 -1.91 -5.98 -1.89
N MET A 89 -1.06 -6.95 -2.26
CA MET A 89 0.20 -7.23 -1.60
C MET A 89 0.06 -7.49 -0.09
N LEU A 90 -1.03 -8.18 0.32
CA LEU A 90 -1.25 -8.53 1.73
C LEU A 90 -0.05 -9.30 2.30
N GLU A 91 0.39 -8.92 3.51
CA GLU A 91 1.58 -9.45 4.20
C GLU A 91 2.88 -9.35 3.37
N ARG A 92 2.89 -8.51 2.34
CA ARG A 92 4.03 -8.18 1.48
C ARG A 92 4.17 -6.65 1.42
N SER A 93 4.86 -6.14 0.40
CA SER A 93 5.05 -4.71 0.23
C SER A 93 5.15 -4.31 -1.24
N PHE A 94 4.67 -3.11 -1.59
CA PHE A 94 4.87 -2.49 -2.90
C PHE A 94 6.28 -1.91 -3.06
N LEU A 95 7.02 -1.68 -1.97
CA LEU A 95 8.37 -1.13 -2.00
C LEU A 95 9.23 -1.63 -0.84
N ASN A 96 10.53 -1.78 -1.09
CA ASN A 96 11.52 -1.90 -0.03
C ASN A 96 12.58 -0.81 -0.19
N VAL A 97 12.98 -0.22 0.91
CA VAL A 97 14.29 0.44 1.04
C VAL A 97 15.26 -0.63 1.54
N GLU A 98 16.31 -0.87 0.77
CA GLU A 98 17.28 -1.92 1.07
C GLU A 98 18.66 -1.29 1.32
N ARG A 99 19.38 -1.79 2.31
CA ARG A 99 20.76 -1.41 2.64
C ARG A 99 21.69 -2.57 2.31
N TRP A 100 22.82 -2.28 1.67
CA TRP A 100 23.86 -3.27 1.44
C TRP A 100 24.58 -3.62 2.74
N ASN A 101 24.70 -4.91 3.01
CA ASN A 101 25.45 -5.45 4.13
C ASN A 101 26.74 -6.08 3.63
N ASN A 102 27.88 -5.49 4.01
CA ASN A 102 29.20 -5.97 3.59
C ASN A 102 29.60 -7.29 4.25
N ASP A 103 29.05 -7.62 5.42
CA ASP A 103 29.44 -8.81 6.17
C ASP A 103 28.79 -10.07 5.57
N THR A 104 27.56 -9.93 5.06
CA THR A 104 26.78 -11.03 4.48
C THR A 104 26.73 -10.99 2.95
N GLU A 105 27.20 -9.91 2.33
CA GLU A 105 27.05 -9.63 0.89
C GLU A 105 25.59 -9.69 0.41
N THR A 106 24.66 -9.27 1.27
CA THR A 106 23.22 -9.24 0.99
C THR A 106 22.61 -7.85 1.10
N TRP A 107 21.41 -7.71 0.57
CA TRP A 107 20.57 -6.52 0.74
C TRP A 107 19.57 -6.75 1.85
N ASP A 108 19.68 -5.97 2.92
CA ASP A 108 18.79 -6.04 4.07
C ASP A 108 17.69 -5.00 3.93
N VAL A 109 16.43 -5.41 4.12
CA VAL A 109 15.28 -4.50 4.09
C VAL A 109 15.30 -3.66 5.36
N VAL A 110 15.38 -2.34 5.21
CA VAL A 110 15.40 -1.40 6.33
C VAL A 110 14.08 -0.62 6.47
N ALA A 111 13.29 -0.53 5.41
CA ALA A 111 11.94 0.03 5.44
C ALA A 111 11.08 -0.58 4.33
N THR A 112 9.78 -0.69 4.58
CA THR A 112 8.73 -1.13 3.64
C THR A 112 7.65 -0.06 3.53
N ASP A 113 6.64 -0.27 2.69
CA ASP A 113 5.44 0.60 2.64
C ASP A 113 4.60 0.66 3.93
N GLY A 114 4.93 -0.14 4.95
CA GLY A 114 4.37 -0.04 6.31
C GLY A 114 5.10 0.97 7.21
N ASN A 115 6.28 1.45 6.81
CA ASN A 115 7.09 2.40 7.57
C ASN A 115 6.71 3.85 7.29
N TRP A 116 6.70 4.69 8.33
CA TRP A 116 6.25 6.09 8.28
C TRP A 116 7.09 6.97 7.35
N GLU A 117 8.38 6.69 7.27
CA GLU A 117 9.34 7.39 6.44
C GLU A 117 9.21 7.07 4.94
N THR A 118 8.37 6.12 4.55
CA THR A 118 8.16 5.77 3.14
C THR A 118 6.76 6.16 2.67
N LYS A 119 6.65 6.45 1.37
CA LYS A 119 5.36 6.73 0.72
C LYS A 119 5.29 6.08 -0.65
N TYR A 120 4.12 5.54 -0.97
CA TYR A 120 3.82 4.93 -2.26
C TYR A 120 2.70 5.70 -2.96
N TYR A 121 2.99 6.26 -4.14
CA TYR A 121 2.02 6.99 -4.95
C TYR A 121 1.86 6.34 -6.31
N TRP A 122 0.65 5.89 -6.63
CA TRP A 122 0.32 5.39 -7.96
C TRP A 122 -0.44 6.43 -8.77
N LYS A 123 -0.10 6.57 -10.05
CA LYS A 123 -0.79 7.49 -10.97
C LYS A 123 -0.96 6.85 -12.35
N ARG A 124 -2.20 6.86 -12.87
CA ARG A 124 -2.46 6.60 -14.29
C ARG A 124 -1.94 7.77 -15.13
N THR A 125 -1.08 7.48 -16.09
CA THR A 125 -0.48 8.48 -16.98
C THR A 125 -1.09 8.47 -18.37
N ASN A 126 -1.59 7.33 -18.83
CA ASN A 126 -2.40 7.24 -20.04
C ASN A 126 -3.47 6.16 -19.92
N THR A 127 -4.74 6.56 -19.96
CA THR A 127 -5.87 5.65 -19.81
C THR A 127 -6.10 4.78 -21.05
N LEU A 128 -5.85 5.30 -22.26
CA LEU A 128 -6.15 4.59 -23.52
C LEU A 128 -5.28 3.34 -23.70
N ILE A 129 -4.02 3.44 -23.30
CA ILE A 129 -3.03 2.35 -23.42
C ILE A 129 -2.67 1.74 -22.06
N GLY A 130 -3.38 2.12 -20.99
CA GLY A 130 -3.22 1.52 -19.66
C GLY A 130 -1.88 1.81 -18.98
N GLU A 131 -1.19 2.91 -19.32
CA GLU A 131 0.10 3.27 -18.69
C GLU A 131 -0.09 3.89 -17.32
N SER A 132 0.73 3.45 -16.37
CA SER A 132 0.82 4.04 -15.05
C SER A 132 2.24 4.06 -14.51
N ILE A 133 2.44 4.93 -13.52
CA ILE A 133 3.70 5.10 -12.80
C ILE A 133 3.42 4.94 -11.32
N SER A 134 4.37 4.30 -10.63
CA SER A 134 4.44 4.32 -9.17
C SER A 134 5.67 5.11 -8.74
N THR A 135 5.45 6.05 -7.83
CA THR A 135 6.51 6.86 -7.23
C THR A 135 6.68 6.43 -5.78
N VAL A 136 7.89 5.99 -5.45
CA VAL A 136 8.34 5.69 -4.11
C VAL A 136 9.08 6.90 -3.57
N ILE A 137 8.74 7.30 -2.34
CA ILE A 137 9.43 8.33 -1.59
C ILE A 137 9.97 7.71 -0.31
N TRP A 138 11.21 8.05 0.04
CA TRP A 138 11.81 7.72 1.33
C TRP A 138 12.41 8.99 1.94
N ASP A 139 11.84 9.44 3.06
CA ASP A 139 12.37 10.52 3.88
C ASP A 139 13.43 9.94 4.80
N ILE A 140 14.72 10.09 4.46
CA ILE A 140 15.82 9.42 5.17
C ILE A 140 15.81 9.83 6.66
N PRO A 141 15.52 8.91 7.60
CA PRO A 141 15.48 9.25 9.02
C PRO A 141 16.83 9.83 9.52
N PRO A 142 16.84 10.77 10.48
CA PRO A 142 18.07 11.37 11.00
C PRO A 142 19.07 10.36 11.60
N ASN A 143 18.59 9.22 12.08
CA ASN A 143 19.38 8.13 12.65
C ASN A 143 19.79 7.05 11.62
N THR A 144 19.60 7.31 10.32
CA THR A 144 19.99 6.37 9.26
C THR A 144 21.50 6.19 9.25
N LYS A 145 21.95 4.94 9.32
CA LYS A 145 23.36 4.59 9.24
C LYS A 145 23.91 4.94 7.86
N PRO A 146 25.07 5.59 7.74
CA PRO A 146 25.72 5.75 6.45
C PRO A 146 25.95 4.41 5.74
N GLY A 147 25.91 4.42 4.42
CA GLY A 147 26.11 3.21 3.61
C GLY A 147 25.43 3.28 2.25
N ARG A 148 25.43 2.15 1.56
CA ARG A 148 24.84 2.01 0.24
C ARG A 148 23.41 1.47 0.33
N TYR A 149 22.51 2.12 -0.40
CA TYR A 149 21.09 1.86 -0.39
C TYR A 149 20.55 1.69 -1.82
N ARG A 150 19.38 1.07 -1.94
CA ARG A 150 18.56 1.13 -3.14
C ARG A 150 17.08 1.07 -2.77
N ILE A 151 16.24 1.53 -3.70
CA ILE A 151 14.80 1.35 -3.62
C ILE A 151 14.40 0.24 -4.59
N ARG A 152 13.66 -0.74 -4.09
CA ARG A 152 13.06 -1.80 -4.88
C ARG A 152 11.55 -1.63 -4.89
N HIS A 153 10.94 -1.80 -6.06
CA HIS A 153 9.50 -1.74 -6.26
C HIS A 153 8.99 -3.12 -6.71
N PHE A 154 7.80 -3.49 -6.22
CA PHE A 154 7.10 -4.72 -6.56
C PHE A 154 5.69 -4.40 -7.04
N GLY A 155 5.19 -5.15 -8.01
CA GLY A 155 3.83 -4.97 -8.48
C GLY A 155 3.36 -6.11 -9.39
N ASN A 156 2.06 -6.08 -9.68
CA ASN A 156 1.43 -6.99 -10.63
C ASN A 156 0.79 -6.18 -11.76
N SER A 157 1.07 -6.62 -12.98
CA SER A 157 0.45 -6.09 -14.20
C SER A 157 -0.64 -7.04 -14.69
N LYS A 158 -1.68 -6.49 -15.31
CA LYS A 158 -2.74 -7.27 -15.96
C LYS A 158 -2.72 -7.04 -17.46
N ASN A 159 -2.49 -8.07 -18.27
CA ASN A 159 -2.52 -7.90 -19.73
C ASN A 159 -3.96 -7.89 -20.28
N ILE A 160 -4.12 -7.66 -21.59
CA ILE A 160 -5.44 -7.59 -22.23
C ILE A 160 -6.23 -8.90 -22.14
N LEU A 161 -5.54 -10.04 -22.03
CA LEU A 161 -6.10 -11.37 -21.81
C LEU A 161 -6.46 -11.63 -20.33
N GLN A 162 -6.45 -10.59 -19.49
CA GLN A 162 -6.73 -10.64 -18.05
C GLN A 162 -5.72 -11.45 -17.22
N ILE A 163 -4.57 -11.82 -17.79
CA ILE A 163 -3.53 -12.58 -17.09
C ILE A 163 -2.70 -11.64 -16.22
N LEU A 164 -2.57 -11.99 -14.95
CA LEU A 164 -1.72 -11.30 -13.99
C LEU A 164 -0.26 -11.78 -14.10
N LYS A 165 0.67 -10.83 -14.07
CA LYS A 165 2.11 -11.10 -14.03
C LYS A 165 2.81 -10.18 -13.05
N SER A 166 3.50 -10.78 -12.10
CA SER A 166 4.37 -10.08 -11.16
C SER A 166 5.63 -9.55 -11.83
N TYR A 167 6.10 -8.41 -11.36
CA TYR A 167 7.34 -7.79 -11.77
C TYR A 167 8.03 -7.12 -10.57
N THR A 168 9.31 -6.82 -10.76
CA THR A 168 10.09 -6.01 -9.82
C THR A 168 10.92 -4.99 -10.59
N GLY A 169 11.18 -3.85 -9.97
CA GLY A 169 12.08 -2.81 -10.43
C GLY A 169 13.05 -2.44 -9.31
N SER A 170 14.26 -2.01 -9.65
CA SER A 170 15.21 -1.50 -8.67
C SER A 170 15.82 -0.20 -9.19
N SER A 171 15.93 0.80 -8.32
CA SER A 171 16.70 2.01 -8.60
C SER A 171 18.17 1.68 -8.78
N ARG A 172 18.97 2.65 -9.22
CA ARG A 172 20.41 2.58 -8.97
C ARG A 172 20.71 2.51 -7.47
N GLU A 173 21.91 2.06 -7.17
CA GLU A 173 22.48 2.15 -5.83
C GLU A 173 22.88 3.60 -5.54
N PHE A 174 22.68 4.05 -4.30
CA PHE A 174 23.05 5.39 -3.85
C PHE A 174 23.61 5.37 -2.43
N ASP A 175 24.48 6.32 -2.13
CA ASP A 175 25.09 6.45 -0.80
C ASP A 175 24.26 7.38 0.09
N VAL A 176 24.01 6.97 1.32
CA VAL A 176 23.57 7.86 2.40
C VAL A 176 24.78 8.21 3.25
N VAL A 177 24.99 9.51 3.46
CA VAL A 177 26.06 10.07 4.30
C VAL A 177 25.47 10.97 5.38
N LEU A 178 26.29 11.38 6.34
CA LEU A 178 25.92 12.35 7.39
C LEU A 178 25.73 13.76 6.81
#